data_AF-A0A7C5NRT2-F1
#
_entry.id   AF-A0A7C5NRT2-F1
#
_cell.length_a   1.000
_cell.length_b   1.000
_cell.length_c   1.000
_cell.angle_alpha   90.00
_cell.angle_beta   90.00
_cell.angle_gamma   90.00
#
_symmetry.space_group_name_H-M   'P 1'
#
loop_
_entity.id
_entity.type
_entity.pdbx_description
1 polymer ?
#
loop_
_entity_poly.entity_id
_entity_poly.type
_entity_poly.pdbx_seq_one_letter_code
_entity_poly.pdbx_strand_id
1 'polypeptide(L)'
;MSNHGSHFSDDNDFFYYFLNKKESIKMDYEALKLEAALPADPHLRQYLVYSNGENPPLASLRRTLRVEQTAELEYQRRKGTLKTTLGWGQRKLAIGLLEFLTLFAQPNDIVVYAGAAPGTGTVFVANLFPEMIFHLYDPAPNGWDQRLFKMPNVKVFTEYFTDSIAIKYTPSSPDVQSKTLFLSDIRTGTDEDIKNGTFEKAVMSDMNIQMHWHELIRPRRAQYKFRLPYKNEDTTGIIPEAMNYLNGIIFKQAWAKPSSTETRLVPFPEGGKKLWDNKWYEDIMFQHNVYDRTCYYKHTVKAPGLDHCFDCASEVAIFRQYLLRTNKQPTDEMIANLSMDLSFIISGRRDALSTQKNKEFGIID
;
A
#
# COMPACT_ATOMS: atom_id res chain seq x y z
N MET A 1 21.27 47.81 -16.55
CA MET A 1 21.57 47.18 -15.24
C MET A 1 20.40 46.31 -14.88
N SER A 2 20.66 45.02 -14.88
CA SER A 2 19.73 43.89 -14.79
C SER A 2 19.19 43.69 -13.38
N ASN A 3 17.90 43.38 -13.27
CA ASN A 3 17.39 42.59 -12.16
C ASN A 3 16.44 41.53 -12.73
N HIS A 4 16.91 40.29 -12.77
CA HIS A 4 16.13 39.12 -13.12
C HIS A 4 15.42 38.61 -11.86
N GLY A 5 14.10 38.83 -11.78
CA GLY A 5 13.22 38.07 -10.90
C GLY A 5 12.60 36.93 -11.70
N SER A 6 13.14 35.72 -11.57
CA SER A 6 12.51 34.50 -12.08
C SER A 6 11.47 34.03 -11.07
N HIS A 7 10.19 34.32 -11.34
CA HIS A 7 9.07 33.61 -10.74
C HIS A 7 9.06 32.18 -11.30
N PHE A 8 9.46 31.21 -10.48
CA PHE A 8 9.11 29.81 -10.69
C PHE A 8 7.64 29.66 -10.27
N SER A 9 6.78 29.42 -11.25
CA SER A 9 5.37 29.08 -11.06
C SER A 9 5.22 27.64 -10.58
N ASP A 10 4.32 27.44 -9.63
CA ASP A 10 4.15 26.27 -8.79
C ASP A 10 3.91 24.92 -9.52
N ASP A 11 4.67 23.92 -9.06
CA ASP A 11 4.64 22.50 -9.43
C ASP A 11 3.33 21.78 -9.00
N ASN A 12 2.22 22.05 -9.69
CA ASN A 12 0.96 21.28 -9.54
C ASN A 12 0.58 20.46 -10.79
N ASP A 13 1.34 20.53 -11.87
CA ASP A 13 1.01 19.85 -13.14
C ASP A 13 1.51 18.40 -13.24
N PHE A 14 2.43 17.96 -12.37
CA PHE A 14 3.00 16.62 -12.48
C PHE A 14 2.02 15.50 -12.05
N PHE A 15 1.05 15.80 -11.19
CA PHE A 15 0.08 14.82 -10.67
C PHE A 15 -1.08 14.53 -11.65
N TYR A 16 -1.36 15.45 -12.59
CA TYR A 16 -2.43 15.32 -13.58
C TYR A 16 -1.99 14.74 -14.93
N TYR A 17 -0.69 14.79 -15.27
CA TYR A 17 -0.19 14.40 -16.58
C TYR A 17 -0.43 12.91 -16.92
N PHE A 18 -0.48 12.02 -15.93
CA PHE A 18 -0.66 10.57 -16.17
C PHE A 18 -2.12 10.09 -16.27
N LEU A 19 -3.11 10.96 -16.02
CA LEU A 19 -4.53 10.56 -16.05
C LEU A 19 -5.23 10.81 -17.39
N ASN A 20 -4.63 11.53 -18.34
CA ASN A 20 -5.35 12.10 -19.48
C ASN A 20 -4.91 11.69 -20.90
N LYS A 21 -4.13 10.63 -21.11
CA LYS A 21 -3.98 10.05 -22.46
C LYS A 21 -5.00 8.95 -22.73
N LYS A 22 -6.14 9.34 -23.30
CA LYS A 22 -6.98 8.48 -24.15
C LYS A 22 -6.28 8.32 -25.50
N GLU A 23 -5.46 7.28 -25.65
CA GLU A 23 -5.13 6.76 -26.97
C GLU A 23 -5.73 5.35 -27.07
N SER A 24 -6.82 5.25 -27.82
CA SER A 24 -7.54 4.03 -28.09
C SER A 24 -6.75 3.15 -29.05
N ILE A 25 -6.11 2.10 -28.52
CA ILE A 25 -5.66 0.98 -29.34
C ILE A 25 -6.90 0.17 -29.69
N LYS A 26 -7.41 0.30 -30.91
CA LYS A 26 -8.38 -0.65 -31.48
C LYS A 26 -7.65 -1.97 -31.68
N MET A 27 -7.98 -2.97 -30.86
CA MET A 27 -7.51 -4.35 -31.04
C MET A 27 -8.63 -5.19 -31.65
N ASP A 28 -8.23 -5.98 -32.64
CA ASP A 28 -9.05 -6.88 -33.45
C ASP A 28 -9.67 -7.98 -32.58
N TYR A 29 -11.00 -8.00 -32.50
CA TYR A 29 -11.79 -8.87 -31.62
C TYR A 29 -11.85 -10.33 -32.08
N GLU A 30 -11.51 -10.62 -33.34
CA GLU A 30 -11.63 -12.00 -33.88
C GLU A 30 -10.42 -12.89 -33.56
N ALA A 31 -9.31 -12.33 -33.05
CA ALA A 31 -8.15 -13.11 -32.61
C ALA A 31 -8.29 -13.70 -31.18
N LEU A 32 -9.36 -13.38 -30.44
CA LEU A 32 -9.54 -13.73 -29.02
C LEU A 32 -10.42 -14.98 -28.77
N LYS A 33 -10.79 -15.72 -29.82
CA LYS A 33 -11.58 -16.96 -29.70
C LYS A 33 -10.78 -18.22 -29.32
N LEU A 34 -9.49 -18.11 -29.00
CA LEU A 34 -8.68 -19.28 -28.62
C LEU A 34 -8.56 -19.47 -27.10
N GLU A 35 -9.00 -20.66 -26.71
CA GLU A 35 -8.75 -21.41 -25.47
C GLU A 35 -9.70 -21.17 -24.28
N ALA A 36 -10.77 -21.97 -24.31
CA ALA A 36 -11.45 -22.51 -23.14
C ALA A 36 -10.47 -23.27 -22.24
N ALA A 37 -9.86 -22.55 -21.31
CA ALA A 37 -9.40 -23.08 -20.04
C ALA A 37 -9.71 -21.99 -19.01
N LEU A 38 -10.19 -22.36 -17.82
CA LEU A 38 -10.09 -21.47 -16.65
C LEU A 38 -8.69 -20.84 -16.68
N PRO A 39 -8.50 -19.52 -16.42
CA PRO A 39 -7.17 -18.95 -16.36
C PRO A 39 -6.30 -19.88 -15.51
N ALA A 40 -5.16 -20.31 -16.07
CA ALA A 40 -4.16 -21.06 -15.31
C ALA A 40 -3.77 -20.29 -14.03
N ASP A 41 -3.98 -18.98 -14.06
CA ASP A 41 -3.90 -18.03 -12.95
C ASP A 41 -4.98 -18.30 -11.87
N PRO A 42 -4.56 -18.78 -10.68
CA PRO A 42 -5.47 -19.07 -9.57
C PRO A 42 -6.21 -17.82 -9.08
N HIS A 43 -5.59 -16.65 -9.16
CA HIS A 43 -6.12 -15.39 -8.62
C HIS A 43 -7.32 -14.85 -9.41
N LEU A 44 -7.46 -15.26 -10.67
CA LEU A 44 -8.56 -14.85 -11.54
C LEU A 44 -9.75 -15.79 -11.47
N ARG A 45 -9.60 -16.98 -10.84
CA ARG A 45 -10.68 -17.97 -10.75
C ARG A 45 -11.90 -17.44 -9.99
N GLN A 46 -11.70 -16.56 -9.00
CA GLN A 46 -12.81 -15.96 -8.28
C GLN A 46 -13.63 -15.03 -9.18
N TYR A 47 -13.00 -14.32 -10.12
CA TYR A 47 -13.74 -13.47 -11.06
C TYR A 47 -14.74 -14.30 -11.87
N LEU A 48 -14.28 -15.43 -12.44
CA LEU A 48 -15.14 -16.33 -13.20
C LEU A 48 -16.37 -16.81 -12.43
N VAL A 49 -16.23 -17.03 -11.12
CA VAL A 49 -17.37 -17.42 -10.27
C VAL A 49 -18.39 -16.29 -10.17
N TYR A 50 -17.95 -15.03 -10.09
CA TYR A 50 -18.85 -13.87 -9.99
C TYR A 50 -19.38 -13.38 -11.34
N SER A 51 -18.69 -13.68 -12.44
CA SER A 51 -19.08 -13.31 -13.81
C SER A 51 -19.86 -14.41 -14.54
N ASN A 52 -20.36 -15.44 -13.84
CA ASN A 52 -21.05 -16.59 -14.43
C ASN A 52 -20.23 -17.31 -15.53
N GLY A 53 -18.91 -17.38 -15.36
CA GLY A 53 -17.99 -18.06 -16.27
C GLY A 53 -17.48 -17.20 -17.42
N GLU A 54 -17.82 -15.91 -17.48
CA GLU A 54 -17.26 -14.99 -18.48
C GLU A 54 -15.82 -14.60 -18.15
N ASN A 55 -14.98 -14.47 -19.18
CA ASN A 55 -13.58 -14.09 -19.03
C ASN A 55 -13.41 -12.77 -18.26
N PRO A 56 -12.34 -12.64 -17.45
CA PRO A 56 -12.05 -11.40 -16.76
C PRO A 56 -11.80 -10.25 -17.76
N PRO A 57 -12.46 -9.09 -17.59
CA PRO A 57 -12.30 -7.96 -18.47
C PRO A 57 -10.90 -7.38 -18.28
N LEU A 58 -10.36 -6.85 -19.37
CA LEU A 58 -9.13 -6.07 -19.31
C LEU A 58 -9.42 -4.76 -18.58
N ALA A 59 -8.93 -4.64 -17.35
CA ALA A 59 -9.15 -3.47 -16.51
C ALA A 59 -8.00 -2.46 -16.56
N SER A 60 -8.34 -1.17 -16.39
CA SER A 60 -7.33 -0.14 -16.14
C SER A 60 -6.85 -0.24 -14.69
N LEU A 61 -5.54 -0.38 -14.49
CA LEU A 61 -4.97 -0.41 -13.15
C LEU A 61 -5.16 0.95 -12.46
N ARG A 62 -5.94 0.98 -11.37
CA ARG A 62 -6.09 2.15 -10.51
C ARG A 62 -5.71 1.80 -9.08
N ARG A 63 -4.71 2.46 -8.53
CA ARG A 63 -4.20 2.21 -7.17
C ARG A 63 -4.73 3.17 -6.10
N THR A 64 -5.46 4.21 -6.48
CA THR A 64 -6.07 5.16 -5.53
C THR A 64 -7.60 5.04 -5.49
N LEU A 65 -8.20 5.36 -4.36
CA LEU A 65 -9.66 5.56 -4.26
C LEU A 65 -10.03 6.96 -4.72
N ARG A 66 -11.22 7.09 -5.30
CA ARG A 66 -11.85 8.36 -5.63
C ARG A 66 -12.96 8.63 -4.63
N VAL A 67 -12.93 9.79 -3.99
CA VAL A 67 -13.90 10.15 -2.94
C VAL A 67 -15.32 10.21 -3.49
N GLU A 68 -15.46 10.55 -4.76
CA GLU A 68 -16.69 10.60 -5.53
C GLU A 68 -17.13 9.23 -6.11
N GLN A 69 -16.35 8.17 -5.89
CA GLN A 69 -16.71 6.83 -6.38
C GLN A 69 -17.90 6.29 -5.59
N THR A 70 -18.89 5.76 -6.29
CA THR A 70 -20.00 4.99 -5.71
C THR A 70 -19.66 3.50 -5.77
N ALA A 71 -19.93 2.78 -4.69
CA ALA A 71 -19.84 1.32 -4.70
C ALA A 71 -21.07 0.74 -5.39
N GLU A 72 -20.86 -0.28 -6.22
CA GLU A 72 -21.93 -1.09 -6.82
C GLU A 72 -22.33 -2.27 -5.93
N LEU A 73 -21.45 -2.63 -4.98
CA LEU A 73 -21.64 -3.73 -4.06
C LEU A 73 -21.68 -3.24 -2.63
N GLU A 74 -22.71 -3.64 -1.91
CA GLU A 74 -22.80 -3.44 -0.47
C GLU A 74 -21.90 -4.44 0.27
N TYR A 75 -21.24 -3.99 1.34
CA TYR A 75 -20.41 -4.83 2.18
C TYR A 75 -21.18 -6.03 2.74
N GLN A 76 -20.58 -7.21 2.59
CA GLN A 76 -21.07 -8.44 3.19
C GLN A 76 -19.91 -9.22 3.85
N ARG A 77 -20.20 -9.88 4.98
CA ARG A 77 -19.20 -10.73 5.64
C ARG A 77 -18.81 -11.89 4.72
N ARG A 78 -17.53 -11.98 4.37
CA ARG A 78 -16.97 -13.00 3.46
C ARG A 78 -16.55 -14.29 4.18
N LYS A 79 -17.42 -14.85 5.03
CA LYS A 79 -17.19 -16.15 5.68
C LYS A 79 -17.70 -17.26 4.76
N GLY A 80 -16.87 -18.29 4.52
CA GLY A 80 -17.24 -19.40 3.61
C GLY A 80 -17.24 -19.07 2.12
N THR A 81 -16.91 -17.83 1.73
CA THR A 81 -16.78 -17.44 0.32
C THR A 81 -15.41 -17.83 -0.23
N LEU A 82 -15.35 -18.17 -1.52
CA LEU A 82 -14.09 -18.34 -2.24
C LEU A 82 -13.22 -17.06 -2.17
N LYS A 83 -11.93 -17.26 -1.92
CA LYS A 83 -10.90 -16.20 -1.89
C LYS A 83 -9.71 -16.72 -2.66
N THR A 84 -9.41 -16.05 -3.77
CA THR A 84 -8.31 -16.47 -4.65
C THR A 84 -7.14 -15.50 -4.65
N THR A 85 -7.22 -14.40 -3.91
CA THR A 85 -6.08 -13.48 -3.77
C THR A 85 -5.18 -13.91 -2.62
N LEU A 86 -3.88 -13.62 -2.74
CA LEU A 86 -2.90 -13.95 -1.71
C LEU A 86 -2.70 -12.79 -0.73
N GLY A 87 -2.66 -13.09 0.58
CA GLY A 87 -2.21 -12.16 1.61
C GLY A 87 -0.75 -12.38 1.97
N TRP A 88 0.13 -11.41 1.71
CA TRP A 88 1.55 -11.51 2.06
C TRP A 88 2.03 -10.25 2.78
N GLY A 89 2.00 -10.30 4.12
CA GLY A 89 2.19 -9.12 4.98
C GLY A 89 3.47 -8.33 4.72
N GLN A 90 4.63 -8.98 4.71
CA GLN A 90 5.92 -8.30 4.48
C GLN A 90 6.03 -7.74 3.06
N ARG A 91 5.50 -8.44 2.04
CA ARG A 91 5.49 -7.97 0.65
C ARG A 91 4.58 -6.76 0.49
N LYS A 92 3.39 -6.80 1.08
CA LYS A 92 2.44 -5.68 1.16
C LYS A 92 3.09 -4.43 1.73
N LEU A 93 3.80 -4.56 2.85
CA LEU A 93 4.47 -3.43 3.51
C LEU A 93 5.63 -2.88 2.66
N ALA A 94 6.48 -3.76 2.10
CA ALA A 94 7.59 -3.35 1.24
C ALA A 94 7.11 -2.58 -0.01
N ILE A 95 6.09 -3.11 -0.70
CA ILE A 95 5.53 -2.49 -1.91
C ILE A 95 4.87 -1.14 -1.58
N GLY A 96 4.12 -1.04 -0.48
CA GLY A 96 3.51 0.22 -0.05
C GLY A 96 4.52 1.29 0.37
N LEU A 97 5.61 0.90 1.04
CA LEU A 97 6.73 1.78 1.38
C LEU A 97 7.47 2.25 0.12
N LEU A 98 7.78 1.32 -0.79
CA LEU A 98 8.43 1.64 -2.07
C LEU A 98 7.59 2.62 -2.91
N GLU A 99 6.29 2.39 -3.02
CA GLU A 99 5.38 3.30 -3.74
C GLU A 99 5.42 4.70 -3.15
N PHE A 100 5.32 4.83 -1.82
CA PHE A 100 5.39 6.12 -1.15
C PHE A 100 6.71 6.84 -1.39
N LEU A 101 7.84 6.17 -1.17
CA LEU A 101 9.15 6.78 -1.35
C LEU A 101 9.41 7.14 -2.81
N THR A 102 8.97 6.30 -3.75
CA THR A 102 9.08 6.58 -5.19
C THR A 102 8.29 7.83 -5.59
N LEU A 103 7.12 8.08 -5.00
CA LEU A 103 6.30 9.24 -5.35
C LEU A 103 6.72 10.51 -4.63
N PHE A 104 7.20 10.41 -3.39
CA PHE A 104 7.26 11.57 -2.50
C PHE A 104 8.64 11.88 -1.94
N ALA A 105 9.57 10.93 -1.94
CA ALA A 105 10.89 11.16 -1.37
C ALA A 105 11.74 12.10 -2.23
N GLN A 106 12.68 12.77 -1.58
CA GLN A 106 13.74 13.59 -2.13
C GLN A 106 15.07 13.08 -1.57
N PRO A 107 16.20 13.34 -2.25
CA PRO A 107 17.51 12.96 -1.73
C PRO A 107 17.75 13.52 -0.31
N ASN A 108 18.32 12.69 0.57
CA ASN A 108 18.62 13.02 1.96
C ASN A 108 17.41 13.25 2.88
N ASP A 109 16.21 12.83 2.48
CA ASP A 109 15.10 12.74 3.43
C ASP A 109 15.42 11.79 4.60
N ILE A 110 14.73 12.04 5.71
CA ILE A 110 14.74 11.21 6.90
C ILE A 110 13.40 10.47 6.97
N VAL A 111 13.44 9.16 6.83
CA VAL A 111 12.28 8.28 6.99
C VAL A 111 12.12 7.94 8.45
N VAL A 112 11.07 8.45 9.09
CA VAL A 112 10.70 8.13 10.47
C VAL A 112 9.53 7.16 10.43
N TYR A 113 9.74 5.91 10.85
CA TYR A 113 8.73 4.86 10.74
C TYR A 113 8.38 4.28 12.12
N ALA A 114 7.19 4.61 12.61
CA ALA A 114 6.61 4.04 13.83
C ALA A 114 5.84 2.73 13.56
N GLY A 115 6.08 1.70 14.38
CA GLY A 115 5.52 0.36 14.18
C GLY A 115 6.21 -0.38 13.04
N ALA A 116 7.54 -0.31 12.99
CA ALA A 116 8.32 -0.78 11.84
C ALA A 116 8.80 -2.24 11.94
N ALA A 117 8.69 -2.91 13.08
CA ALA A 117 9.11 -4.31 13.21
C ALA A 117 8.12 -5.25 12.49
N PRO A 118 8.58 -6.40 11.95
CA PRO A 118 9.96 -6.91 11.96
C PRO A 118 10.89 -6.20 10.97
N GLY A 119 10.36 -5.41 10.04
CA GLY A 119 11.14 -4.62 9.07
C GLY A 119 11.86 -5.44 7.99
N THR A 120 11.54 -6.72 7.81
CA THR A 120 12.12 -7.58 6.76
C THR A 120 11.94 -6.99 5.37
N GLY A 121 10.73 -6.51 5.04
CA GLY A 121 10.48 -5.78 3.78
C GLY A 121 11.23 -4.46 3.68
N THR A 122 11.45 -3.77 4.82
CA THR A 122 12.19 -2.51 4.90
C THR A 122 13.66 -2.69 4.52
N VAL A 123 14.27 -3.87 4.77
CA VAL A 123 15.63 -4.19 4.30
C VAL A 123 15.74 -4.02 2.79
N PHE A 124 14.77 -4.54 2.03
CA PHE A 124 14.76 -4.39 0.58
C PHE A 124 14.66 -2.92 0.17
N VAL A 125 13.70 -2.18 0.74
CA VAL A 125 13.46 -0.80 0.34
C VAL A 125 14.61 0.13 0.75
N ALA A 126 15.19 -0.01 1.94
CA ALA A 126 16.30 0.83 2.38
C ALA A 126 17.58 0.65 1.54
N ASN A 127 17.76 -0.51 0.89
CA ASN A 127 18.85 -0.73 -0.07
C ASN A 127 18.60 -0.01 -1.41
N LEU A 128 17.34 0.23 -1.78
CA LEU A 128 16.97 0.96 -3.00
C LEU A 128 17.12 2.48 -2.86
N PHE A 129 17.17 2.99 -1.62
CA PHE A 129 17.31 4.42 -1.30
C PHE A 129 18.50 4.65 -0.34
N PRO A 130 19.74 4.37 -0.78
CA PRO A 130 20.93 4.49 0.07
C PRO A 130 21.23 5.94 0.53
N GLU A 131 20.69 6.94 -0.17
CA GLU A 131 20.86 8.37 0.11
C GLU A 131 19.98 8.89 1.24
N MET A 132 18.98 8.12 1.69
CA MET A 132 18.07 8.50 2.76
C MET A 132 18.47 7.85 4.08
N ILE A 133 18.08 8.46 5.20
CA ILE A 133 18.29 7.89 6.54
C ILE A 133 16.97 7.34 7.08
N PHE A 134 16.96 6.09 7.54
CA PHE A 134 15.79 5.43 8.13
C PHE A 134 15.92 5.39 9.65
N HIS A 135 14.98 5.98 10.37
CA HIS A 135 14.78 5.85 11.81
C HIS A 135 13.55 4.96 12.06
N LEU A 136 13.78 3.72 12.47
CA LEU A 136 12.76 2.69 12.63
C LEU A 136 12.46 2.50 14.12
N TYR A 137 11.20 2.68 14.51
CA TYR A 137 10.75 2.57 15.91
C TYR A 137 9.74 1.44 16.06
N ASP A 138 9.98 0.55 17.02
CA ASP A 138 9.04 -0.50 17.42
C ASP A 138 9.46 -1.08 18.78
N PRO A 139 8.52 -1.35 19.70
CA PRO A 139 8.85 -1.94 20.99
C PRO A 139 9.27 -3.41 20.93
N ALA A 140 9.09 -4.13 19.81
CA ALA A 140 9.33 -5.57 19.73
C ALA A 140 10.81 -5.95 19.86
N PRO A 141 11.29 -6.43 21.03
CA PRO A 141 12.73 -6.53 21.30
C PRO A 141 13.43 -7.61 20.49
N ASN A 142 12.74 -8.71 20.21
CA ASN A 142 13.24 -9.82 19.40
C ASN A 142 12.55 -9.92 18.03
N GLY A 143 11.79 -8.88 17.67
CA GLY A 143 11.00 -8.88 16.43
C GLY A 143 11.78 -8.47 15.20
N TRP A 144 12.95 -7.84 15.36
CA TRP A 144 13.65 -7.18 14.25
C TRP A 144 14.43 -8.13 13.33
N ASP A 145 14.38 -7.84 12.04
CA ASP A 145 15.29 -8.38 11.06
C ASP A 145 16.73 -7.91 11.33
N GLN A 146 17.62 -8.86 11.61
CA GLN A 146 19.00 -8.58 12.03
C GLN A 146 19.83 -7.88 10.95
N ARG A 147 19.40 -7.90 9.68
CA ARG A 147 20.09 -7.17 8.60
C ARG A 147 19.97 -5.66 8.76
N LEU A 148 18.90 -5.15 9.37
CA LEU A 148 18.67 -3.71 9.56
C LEU A 148 19.78 -3.05 10.38
N PHE A 149 20.26 -3.72 11.43
CA PHE A 149 21.34 -3.20 12.30
C PHE A 149 22.69 -3.08 11.60
N LYS A 150 22.87 -3.72 10.44
CA LYS A 150 24.12 -3.70 9.66
C LYS A 150 24.09 -2.65 8.54
N MET A 151 22.94 -2.02 8.29
CA MET A 151 22.80 -1.06 7.20
C MET A 151 23.25 0.33 7.66
N PRO A 152 24.17 1.00 6.94
CA PRO A 152 24.75 2.28 7.38
C PRO A 152 23.72 3.42 7.40
N ASN A 153 22.67 3.31 6.60
CA ASN A 153 21.61 4.30 6.48
C ASN A 153 20.36 3.98 7.32
N VAL A 154 20.43 2.99 8.22
CA VAL A 154 19.31 2.57 9.08
C VAL A 154 19.69 2.68 10.55
N LYS A 155 18.81 3.26 11.36
CA LYS A 155 18.87 3.30 12.81
C LYS A 155 17.61 2.63 13.36
N VAL A 156 17.82 1.61 14.18
CA VAL A 156 16.74 0.86 14.83
C VAL A 156 16.62 1.29 16.29
N PHE A 157 15.39 1.58 16.71
CA PHE A 157 15.04 2.01 18.05
C PHE A 157 14.01 1.03 18.62
N THR A 158 14.45 0.19 19.55
CA THR A 158 13.60 -0.79 20.23
C THR A 158 12.83 -0.12 21.37
N GLU A 159 11.89 0.76 21.02
CA GLU A 159 11.07 1.52 21.95
C GLU A 159 9.73 1.91 21.30
N TYR A 160 8.75 2.26 22.13
CA TYR A 160 7.51 2.86 21.63
C TYR A 160 7.81 4.23 21.01
N PHE A 161 7.19 4.53 19.87
CA PHE A 161 7.14 5.91 19.39
C PHE A 161 6.20 6.70 20.29
N THR A 162 6.67 7.84 20.82
CA THR A 162 5.94 8.67 21.79
C THR A 162 6.00 10.14 21.38
N ASP A 163 5.21 10.97 22.03
CA ASP A 163 5.21 12.43 21.79
C ASP A 163 6.59 13.04 22.03
N SER A 164 7.35 12.57 23.02
CA SER A 164 8.71 13.06 23.28
C SER A 164 9.68 12.72 22.14
N ILE A 165 9.47 11.61 21.45
CA ILE A 165 10.23 11.24 20.25
C ILE A 165 9.74 12.06 19.05
N ALA A 166 8.43 12.20 18.88
CA ALA A 166 7.83 13.00 17.83
C ALA A 166 8.35 14.44 17.86
N ILE A 167 8.50 15.04 19.06
CA ILE A 167 9.06 16.38 19.28
C ILE A 167 10.40 16.61 18.58
N LYS A 168 11.24 15.57 18.46
CA LYS A 168 12.55 15.65 17.80
C LYS A 168 12.46 16.00 16.31
N TYR A 169 11.31 15.76 15.68
CA TYR A 169 11.06 15.96 14.25
C TYR A 169 10.10 17.13 13.95
N THR A 170 9.80 17.97 14.94
CA THR A 170 8.80 19.04 14.84
C THR A 170 9.36 20.33 14.25
N PRO A 171 8.53 21.36 14.03
CA PRO A 171 9.00 22.67 13.55
C PRO A 171 10.03 23.37 14.43
N SER A 172 10.23 22.96 15.70
CA SER A 172 11.36 23.46 16.51
C SER A 172 12.72 22.94 16.03
N SER A 173 12.72 21.91 15.18
CA SER A 173 13.87 21.35 14.46
C SER A 173 13.66 21.51 12.94
N PRO A 174 13.61 22.74 12.40
CA PRO A 174 13.11 23.00 11.04
C PRO A 174 13.92 22.30 9.95
N ASP A 175 15.24 22.18 10.10
CA ASP A 175 16.12 21.47 9.15
C ASP A 175 15.83 19.95 9.09
N VAL A 176 15.34 19.38 10.21
CA VAL A 176 14.96 17.97 10.31
C VAL A 176 13.53 17.79 9.81
N GLN A 177 12.61 18.64 10.26
CA GLN A 177 11.19 18.58 9.89
C GLN A 177 10.99 18.73 8.37
N SER A 178 11.71 19.66 7.75
CA SER A 178 11.64 19.90 6.30
C SER A 178 12.14 18.72 5.46
N LYS A 179 12.81 17.74 6.07
CA LYS A 179 13.27 16.49 5.44
C LYS A 179 12.53 15.26 5.96
N THR A 180 11.59 15.43 6.89
CA THR A 180 10.95 14.30 7.56
C THR A 180 9.84 13.72 6.69
N LEU A 181 9.99 12.43 6.37
CA LEU A 181 8.97 11.55 5.85
C LEU A 181 8.45 10.69 6.99
N PHE A 182 7.22 10.92 7.45
CA PHE A 182 6.68 10.17 8.59
C PHE A 182 5.75 9.05 8.16
N LEU A 183 6.05 7.82 8.58
CA LEU A 183 5.21 6.65 8.36
C LEU A 183 4.77 6.05 9.67
N SER A 184 3.54 5.54 9.69
CA SER A 184 3.06 4.75 10.82
C SER A 184 2.28 3.52 10.37
N ASP A 185 2.63 2.38 10.97
CA ASP A 185 1.87 1.13 10.94
C ASP A 185 1.59 0.60 12.36
N ILE A 186 1.47 1.50 13.34
CA ILE A 186 1.18 1.12 14.74
C ILE A 186 -0.12 0.31 14.84
N ARG A 187 -0.13 -0.57 15.84
CA ARG A 187 -1.27 -1.42 16.19
C ARG A 187 -1.29 -1.59 17.70
N THR A 188 -2.27 -1.02 18.37
CA THR A 188 -2.49 -1.25 19.80
C THR A 188 -3.49 -2.37 20.08
N GLY A 189 -4.32 -2.71 19.09
CA GLY A 189 -5.30 -3.79 19.20
C GLY A 189 -4.66 -5.17 19.39
N THR A 190 -5.16 -5.90 20.37
CA THR A 190 -4.72 -7.25 20.76
C THR A 190 -5.73 -8.32 20.34
N ASP A 191 -5.33 -9.61 20.41
CA ASP A 191 -6.26 -10.72 20.23
C ASP A 191 -7.37 -10.74 21.30
N GLU A 192 -7.08 -10.19 22.48
CA GLU A 192 -8.05 -10.00 23.55
C GLU A 192 -9.09 -8.94 23.18
N ASP A 193 -8.68 -7.84 22.53
CA ASP A 193 -9.63 -6.83 22.03
C ASP A 193 -10.58 -7.39 20.97
N ILE A 194 -10.12 -8.34 20.17
CA ILE A 194 -10.98 -9.05 19.21
C ILE A 194 -12.01 -9.88 19.97
N LYS A 195 -11.59 -10.64 20.98
CA LYS A 195 -12.49 -11.49 21.78
C LYS A 195 -13.52 -10.66 22.55
N ASN A 196 -13.11 -9.49 23.03
CA ASN A 196 -13.94 -8.61 23.87
C ASN A 196 -14.76 -7.59 23.07
N GLY A 197 -14.69 -7.62 21.73
CA GLY A 197 -15.43 -6.69 20.86
C GLY A 197 -14.92 -5.24 20.92
N THR A 198 -13.74 -4.99 21.47
CA THR A 198 -13.12 -3.66 21.61
C THR A 198 -12.14 -3.33 20.47
N PHE A 199 -11.91 -4.26 19.54
CA PHE A 199 -10.96 -4.09 18.43
C PHE A 199 -11.19 -2.81 17.62
N GLU A 200 -12.43 -2.44 17.33
CA GLU A 200 -12.75 -1.23 16.57
C GLU A 200 -12.38 0.06 17.33
N LYS A 201 -12.45 0.04 18.68
CA LYS A 201 -11.97 1.15 19.52
C LYS A 201 -10.45 1.29 19.45
N ALA A 202 -9.73 0.17 19.43
CA ALA A 202 -8.27 0.18 19.28
C ALA A 202 -7.87 0.76 17.91
N VAL A 203 -8.60 0.43 16.83
CA VAL A 203 -8.39 1.03 15.50
C VAL A 203 -8.59 2.55 15.53
N MET A 204 -9.66 3.04 16.17
CA MET A 204 -9.89 4.48 16.32
C MET A 204 -8.78 5.15 17.14
N SER A 205 -8.31 4.51 18.20
CA SER A 205 -7.20 4.99 19.04
C SER A 205 -5.91 5.11 18.23
N ASP A 206 -5.55 4.06 17.48
CA ASP A 206 -4.38 4.04 16.59
C ASP A 206 -4.44 5.16 15.55
N MET A 207 -5.61 5.37 14.95
CA MET A 207 -5.82 6.49 14.03
C MET A 207 -5.60 7.83 14.74
N ASN A 208 -6.25 8.07 15.88
CA ASN A 208 -6.11 9.34 16.60
C ASN A 208 -4.65 9.64 17.01
N ILE A 209 -3.89 8.64 17.44
CA ILE A 209 -2.47 8.79 17.76
C ILE A 209 -1.66 9.18 16.51
N GLN A 210 -1.92 8.53 15.37
CA GLN A 210 -1.29 8.88 14.09
C GLN A 210 -1.59 10.32 13.66
N MET A 211 -2.84 10.77 13.79
CA MET A 211 -3.23 12.16 13.50
C MET A 211 -2.57 13.15 14.45
N HIS A 212 -2.51 12.84 15.75
CA HIS A 212 -1.82 13.68 16.73
C HIS A 212 -0.34 13.84 16.39
N TRP A 213 0.37 12.75 16.08
CA TRP A 213 1.76 12.83 15.65
C TRP A 213 1.93 13.56 14.31
N HIS A 214 0.98 13.45 13.39
CA HIS A 214 0.98 14.26 12.17
C HIS A 214 0.94 15.76 12.48
N GLU A 215 0.02 16.17 13.35
CA GLU A 215 -0.19 17.57 13.72
C GLU A 215 0.99 18.15 14.52
N LEU A 216 1.62 17.30 15.33
CA LEU A 216 2.80 17.63 16.12
C LEU A 216 4.05 17.77 15.23
N ILE A 217 4.37 16.74 14.44
CA ILE A 217 5.57 16.68 13.60
C ILE A 217 5.47 17.67 12.43
N ARG A 218 4.28 17.78 11.81
CA ARG A 218 4.06 18.46 10.52
C ARG A 218 5.06 18.01 9.46
N PRO A 219 5.15 16.70 9.16
CA PRO A 219 6.19 16.17 8.29
C PRO A 219 6.05 16.72 6.86
N ARG A 220 7.14 16.74 6.09
CA ARG A 220 7.11 17.16 4.66
C ARG A 220 6.09 16.34 3.88
N ARG A 221 6.07 15.02 4.11
CA ARG A 221 5.05 14.07 3.63
C ARG A 221 4.86 12.96 4.65
N ALA A 222 3.72 12.30 4.59
CA ALA A 222 3.44 11.17 5.47
C ALA A 222 2.64 10.04 4.80
N GLN A 223 2.74 8.84 5.35
CA GLN A 223 1.88 7.72 4.99
C GLN A 223 1.37 7.01 6.25
N TYR A 224 0.06 6.86 6.36
CA TYR A 224 -0.58 6.24 7.53
C TYR A 224 -1.30 4.95 7.17
N LYS A 225 -1.22 3.97 8.07
CA LYS A 225 -2.16 2.87 8.10
C LYS A 225 -3.57 3.43 8.24
N PHE A 226 -4.41 3.16 7.26
CA PHE A 226 -5.78 3.68 7.23
C PHE A 226 -6.77 2.52 7.12
N ARG A 227 -7.70 2.46 8.07
CA ARG A 227 -8.83 1.53 8.07
C ARG A 227 -9.91 2.15 8.93
N LEU A 228 -11.01 2.55 8.32
CA LEU A 228 -12.16 3.02 9.07
C LEU A 228 -12.78 1.87 9.88
N PRO A 229 -13.31 2.16 11.07
CA PRO A 229 -13.92 1.16 11.91
C PRO A 229 -15.23 0.66 11.30
N TYR A 230 -15.55 -0.61 11.54
CA TYR A 230 -16.79 -1.21 11.04
C TYR A 230 -17.92 -1.06 12.03
N LYS A 231 -19.12 -0.81 11.51
CA LYS A 231 -20.36 -0.90 12.28
C LYS A 231 -20.94 -2.30 12.11
N ASN A 232 -21.27 -2.94 13.22
CA ASN A 232 -22.01 -4.19 13.27
C ASN A 232 -22.92 -4.20 14.51
N GLU A 233 -23.73 -5.25 14.67
CA GLU A 233 -24.65 -5.39 15.80
C GLU A 233 -23.95 -5.19 17.15
N ASP A 234 -22.74 -5.73 17.32
CA ASP A 234 -21.95 -5.67 18.55
C ASP A 234 -21.32 -4.28 18.81
N THR A 235 -21.26 -3.41 17.80
CA THR A 235 -20.57 -2.10 17.84
C THR A 235 -21.51 -0.92 17.61
N THR A 236 -22.82 -1.20 17.50
CA THR A 236 -23.86 -0.18 17.29
C THR A 236 -23.93 0.74 18.51
N GLY A 237 -23.84 2.05 18.28
CA GLY A 237 -23.79 3.08 19.34
C GLY A 237 -22.40 3.33 19.92
N ILE A 238 -21.39 2.54 19.55
CA ILE A 238 -19.99 2.70 19.95
C ILE A 238 -19.18 3.34 18.82
N ILE A 239 -19.39 2.87 17.60
CA ILE A 239 -18.66 3.32 16.41
C ILE A 239 -19.47 4.39 15.69
N PRO A 240 -18.88 5.57 15.39
CA PRO A 240 -19.58 6.62 14.67
C PRO A 240 -19.84 6.23 13.21
N GLU A 241 -20.81 6.88 12.58
CA GLU A 241 -21.12 6.66 11.15
C GLU A 241 -20.04 7.23 10.23
N ALA A 242 -19.38 8.28 10.69
CA ALA A 242 -18.28 8.90 10.00
C ALA A 242 -17.17 9.31 10.98
N MET A 243 -15.93 9.25 10.52
CA MET A 243 -14.74 9.61 11.29
C MET A 243 -14.11 10.89 10.77
N ASN A 244 -13.96 11.89 11.62
CA ASN A 244 -13.18 13.08 11.28
C ASN A 244 -11.69 12.75 11.38
N TYR A 245 -10.99 12.74 10.24
CA TYR A 245 -9.58 12.33 10.17
C TYR A 245 -8.83 13.15 9.13
N LEU A 246 -7.52 12.96 9.00
CA LEU A 246 -6.69 13.64 8.01
C LEU A 246 -7.28 13.51 6.58
N ASN A 247 -7.25 14.62 5.84
CA ASN A 247 -7.64 14.63 4.42
C ASN A 247 -6.45 14.25 3.54
N GLY A 248 -6.67 13.42 2.52
CA GLY A 248 -5.57 12.91 1.70
C GLY A 248 -5.99 11.90 0.64
N ILE A 249 -4.98 11.36 -0.04
CA ILE A 249 -5.12 10.34 -1.07
C ILE A 249 -5.07 8.95 -0.42
N ILE A 250 -6.07 8.12 -0.69
CA ILE A 250 -6.11 6.73 -0.22
C ILE A 250 -5.56 5.80 -1.30
N PHE A 251 -4.49 5.07 -0.95
CA PHE A 251 -3.84 4.07 -1.78
C PHE A 251 -4.26 2.65 -1.39
N LYS A 252 -4.74 1.89 -2.38
CA LYS A 252 -5.03 0.46 -2.28
C LYS A 252 -3.72 -0.33 -2.18
N GLN A 253 -3.67 -1.29 -1.26
CA GLN A 253 -2.46 -2.07 -1.01
C GLN A 253 -2.42 -3.32 -1.90
N ALA A 254 -1.31 -3.55 -2.60
CA ALA A 254 -1.04 -4.85 -3.20
C ALA A 254 -0.72 -5.87 -2.11
N TRP A 255 -1.13 -7.13 -2.31
CA TRP A 255 -0.83 -8.26 -1.40
C TRP A 255 -1.47 -8.16 -0.01
N ALA A 256 -2.50 -7.32 0.15
CA ALA A 256 -3.28 -7.24 1.37
C ALA A 256 -4.00 -8.57 1.67
N LYS A 257 -4.41 -8.81 2.93
CA LYS A 257 -5.25 -9.98 3.22
C LYS A 257 -6.53 -9.92 2.35
N PRO A 258 -7.09 -11.06 1.89
CA PRO A 258 -8.14 -11.08 0.85
C PRO A 258 -9.43 -10.32 1.17
N SER A 259 -9.72 -10.09 2.44
CA SER A 259 -10.90 -9.35 2.90
C SER A 259 -10.51 -8.09 3.69
N SER A 260 -9.27 -7.61 3.54
CA SER A 260 -8.81 -6.43 4.26
C SER A 260 -9.36 -5.17 3.62
N THR A 261 -9.88 -4.27 4.44
CA THR A 261 -10.16 -2.88 4.05
C THR A 261 -9.06 -1.93 4.51
N GLU A 262 -7.90 -2.44 4.91
CA GLU A 262 -6.76 -1.58 5.23
C GLU A 262 -6.18 -1.01 3.94
N THR A 263 -5.97 0.30 3.92
CA THR A 263 -5.31 1.06 2.86
C THR A 263 -4.19 1.91 3.45
N ARG A 264 -3.54 2.73 2.61
CA ARG A 264 -2.57 3.73 3.04
C ARG A 264 -3.08 5.12 2.71
N LEU A 265 -3.19 5.98 3.72
CA LEU A 265 -3.55 7.39 3.53
C LEU A 265 -2.28 8.23 3.42
N VAL A 266 -2.16 9.03 2.37
CA VAL A 266 -1.14 10.07 2.23
C VAL A 266 -1.85 11.42 2.38
N PRO A 267 -1.67 12.15 3.50
CA PRO A 267 -2.31 13.45 3.69
C PRO A 267 -1.86 14.47 2.65
N PHE A 268 -2.75 15.41 2.33
CA PHE A 268 -2.39 16.51 1.45
C PHE A 268 -1.43 17.49 2.13
N PRO A 269 -0.52 18.15 1.38
CA PRO A 269 0.45 19.09 1.94
C PRO A 269 -0.20 20.30 2.63
N GLU A 270 -1.33 20.78 2.13
CA GLU A 270 -2.14 21.83 2.75
C GLU A 270 -2.79 21.40 4.08
N GLY A 271 -2.76 20.09 4.36
CA GLY A 271 -3.32 19.48 5.56
C GLY A 271 -4.84 19.47 5.57
N GLY A 272 -5.40 19.62 6.76
CA GLY A 272 -6.84 19.61 6.99
C GLY A 272 -7.40 18.24 7.31
N LYS A 273 -8.70 18.25 7.65
CA LYS A 273 -9.46 17.06 8.04
C LYS A 273 -10.66 16.89 7.13
N LYS A 274 -11.08 15.64 6.98
CA LYS A 274 -12.26 15.22 6.25
C LYS A 274 -13.11 14.35 7.16
N LEU A 275 -14.42 14.55 7.09
CA LEU A 275 -15.38 13.61 7.63
C LEU A 275 -15.51 12.43 6.67
N TRP A 276 -14.91 11.29 7.04
CA TRP A 276 -14.90 10.07 6.24
C TRP A 276 -16.10 9.20 6.57
N ASP A 277 -16.92 8.89 5.57
CA ASP A 277 -18.04 7.97 5.70
C ASP A 277 -17.53 6.52 5.81
N ASN A 278 -17.83 5.88 6.94
CA ASN A 278 -17.37 4.52 7.23
C ASN A 278 -18.05 3.49 6.31
N LYS A 279 -19.34 3.70 6.00
CA LYS A 279 -20.15 2.79 5.16
C LYS A 279 -19.68 2.84 3.72
N TRP A 280 -19.49 4.04 3.19
CA TRP A 280 -18.92 4.24 1.86
C TRP A 280 -17.55 3.54 1.73
N TYR A 281 -16.69 3.69 2.73
CA TYR A 281 -15.34 3.11 2.69
C TYR A 281 -15.36 1.57 2.71
N GLU A 282 -16.19 0.96 3.55
CA GLU A 282 -16.29 -0.51 3.59
C GLU A 282 -16.88 -1.07 2.29
N ASP A 283 -17.89 -0.42 1.70
CA ASP A 283 -18.53 -0.85 0.45
C ASP A 283 -17.55 -0.77 -0.73
N ILE A 284 -16.81 0.34 -0.86
CA ILE A 284 -15.80 0.51 -1.91
C ILE A 284 -14.67 -0.52 -1.78
N MET A 285 -14.20 -0.76 -0.55
CA MET A 285 -13.14 -1.74 -0.34
C MET A 285 -13.64 -3.19 -0.47
N PHE A 286 -14.92 -3.44 -0.21
CA PHE A 286 -15.56 -4.71 -0.51
C PHE A 286 -15.59 -4.97 -2.01
N GLN A 287 -16.08 -4.01 -2.80
CA GLN A 287 -16.06 -4.08 -4.26
C GLN A 287 -14.64 -4.30 -4.78
N HIS A 288 -13.65 -3.57 -4.26
CA HIS A 288 -12.26 -3.79 -4.62
C HIS A 288 -11.82 -5.24 -4.38
N ASN A 289 -12.07 -5.79 -3.19
CA ASN A 289 -11.61 -7.13 -2.81
C ASN A 289 -12.35 -8.28 -3.52
N VAL A 290 -13.58 -8.05 -3.96
CA VAL A 290 -14.40 -9.07 -4.64
C VAL A 290 -14.19 -9.01 -6.16
N TYR A 291 -14.18 -7.81 -6.72
CA TYR A 291 -14.22 -7.56 -8.15
C TYR A 291 -12.89 -7.01 -8.69
N ASP A 292 -12.52 -5.76 -8.33
CA ASP A 292 -11.37 -5.11 -8.96
C ASP A 292 -10.08 -5.93 -8.78
N ARG A 293 -9.87 -6.50 -7.60
CA ARG A 293 -8.63 -7.18 -7.23
C ARG A 293 -8.45 -8.50 -7.98
N THR A 294 -9.55 -9.08 -8.46
CA THR A 294 -9.62 -10.37 -9.17
C THR A 294 -9.76 -10.20 -10.69
N CYS A 295 -9.84 -8.96 -11.19
CA CYS A 295 -9.85 -8.67 -12.62
C CYS A 295 -8.48 -8.92 -13.29
N TYR A 296 -8.49 -8.98 -14.61
CA TYR A 296 -7.29 -9.16 -15.43
C TYR A 296 -6.65 -7.81 -15.80
N TYR A 297 -5.37 -7.65 -15.44
CA TYR A 297 -4.55 -6.48 -15.71
C TYR A 297 -3.33 -6.88 -16.54
N LYS A 298 -3.39 -6.58 -17.84
CA LYS A 298 -2.34 -6.98 -18.78
C LYS A 298 -1.00 -6.32 -18.43
N HIS A 299 0.05 -7.14 -18.39
CA HIS A 299 1.44 -6.71 -18.45
C HIS A 299 2.29 -7.81 -19.08
N THR A 300 3.52 -7.49 -19.47
CA THR A 300 4.41 -8.41 -20.20
C THR A 300 5.47 -9.07 -19.31
N VAL A 301 5.65 -8.57 -18.08
CA VAL A 301 6.62 -9.09 -17.11
C VAL A 301 6.35 -10.55 -16.74
N LYS A 302 7.40 -11.38 -16.83
CA LYS A 302 7.39 -12.79 -16.41
C LYS A 302 8.35 -13.00 -15.25
N ALA A 303 7.84 -13.40 -14.10
CA ALA A 303 8.64 -13.82 -12.94
C ALA A 303 7.90 -14.93 -12.17
N PRO A 304 8.59 -15.78 -11.38
CA PRO A 304 7.95 -16.84 -10.62
C PRO A 304 6.78 -16.32 -9.76
N GLY A 305 5.57 -16.78 -10.08
CA GLY A 305 4.35 -16.44 -9.37
C GLY A 305 3.77 -15.07 -9.70
N LEU A 306 4.35 -14.27 -10.61
CA LEU A 306 3.63 -13.13 -11.17
C LEU A 306 2.59 -13.61 -12.18
N ASP A 307 1.42 -13.00 -12.11
CA ASP A 307 0.27 -13.30 -12.95
C ASP A 307 -0.46 -11.99 -13.28
N HIS A 308 -1.70 -12.02 -13.78
CA HIS A 308 -2.38 -10.81 -14.25
C HIS A 308 -3.38 -10.23 -13.25
N CYS A 309 -3.30 -10.60 -11.97
CA CYS A 309 -4.18 -10.00 -10.96
C CYS A 309 -3.76 -8.57 -10.60
N PHE A 310 -4.63 -7.87 -9.86
CA PHE A 310 -4.36 -6.52 -9.38
C PHE A 310 -3.05 -6.41 -8.58
N ASP A 311 -2.75 -7.40 -7.72
CA ASP A 311 -1.57 -7.35 -6.85
C ASP A 311 -0.28 -7.42 -7.67
N CYS A 312 -0.21 -8.34 -8.63
CA CYS A 312 0.93 -8.50 -9.54
C CYS A 312 1.11 -7.28 -10.45
N ALA A 313 0.03 -6.82 -11.10
CA ALA A 313 0.08 -5.65 -11.96
C ALA A 313 0.46 -4.37 -11.20
N SER A 314 -0.01 -4.26 -9.94
CA SER A 314 0.38 -3.18 -9.04
C SER A 314 1.86 -3.19 -8.71
N GLU A 315 2.39 -4.35 -8.33
CA GLU A 315 3.82 -4.50 -8.06
C GLU A 315 4.67 -4.15 -9.29
N VAL A 316 4.28 -4.66 -10.46
CA VAL A 316 4.92 -4.35 -11.74
C VAL A 316 4.90 -2.84 -12.02
N ALA A 317 3.76 -2.18 -11.80
CA ALA A 317 3.63 -0.74 -12.00
C ALA A 317 4.51 0.06 -11.04
N ILE A 318 4.58 -0.32 -9.76
CA ILE A 318 5.40 0.35 -8.75
C ILE A 318 6.89 0.19 -9.06
N PHE A 319 7.35 -1.02 -9.39
CA PHE A 319 8.74 -1.22 -9.79
C PHE A 319 9.11 -0.46 -11.05
N ARG A 320 8.20 -0.40 -12.04
CA ARG A 320 8.40 0.42 -13.24
C ARG A 320 8.57 1.90 -12.88
N GLN A 321 7.72 2.44 -12.00
CA GLN A 321 7.83 3.83 -11.55
C GLN A 321 9.14 4.09 -10.79
N TYR A 322 9.56 3.15 -9.94
CA TYR A 322 10.83 3.24 -9.24
C TYR A 322 12.02 3.30 -10.22
N LEU A 323 12.04 2.42 -11.23
CA LEU A 323 13.10 2.41 -12.24
C LEU A 323 13.15 3.73 -13.01
N LEU A 324 12.00 4.25 -13.45
CA LEU A 324 11.90 5.56 -14.12
C LEU A 324 12.44 6.69 -13.24
N ARG A 325 12.07 6.72 -11.96
CA ARG A 325 12.57 7.70 -10.99
C ARG A 325 14.10 7.66 -10.88
N THR A 326 14.70 6.49 -10.98
CA THR A 326 16.17 6.34 -10.96
C THR A 326 16.84 6.59 -12.32
N ASN A 327 16.14 7.23 -13.26
CA ASN A 327 16.58 7.48 -14.63
C ASN A 327 16.98 6.21 -15.41
N LYS A 328 16.39 5.06 -15.04
CA LYS A 328 16.60 3.79 -15.73
C LYS A 328 15.39 3.50 -16.61
N GLN A 329 15.63 3.19 -17.88
CA GLN A 329 14.58 2.70 -18.77
C GLN A 329 14.11 1.32 -18.30
N PRO A 330 12.83 1.16 -17.89
CA PRO A 330 12.38 -0.11 -17.32
C PRO A 330 12.27 -1.18 -18.40
N THR A 331 12.89 -2.34 -18.15
CA THR A 331 12.67 -3.56 -18.92
C THR A 331 11.89 -4.58 -18.10
N ASP A 332 11.23 -5.52 -18.77
CA ASP A 332 10.51 -6.60 -18.08
C ASP A 332 11.44 -7.46 -17.23
N GLU A 333 12.67 -7.68 -17.68
CA GLU A 333 13.69 -8.42 -16.93
C GLU A 333 14.09 -7.70 -15.64
N MET A 334 14.29 -6.37 -15.68
CA MET A 334 14.62 -5.59 -14.47
C MET A 334 13.48 -5.66 -13.45
N ILE A 335 12.23 -5.56 -13.89
CA ILE A 335 11.06 -5.65 -13.01
C ILE A 335 10.93 -7.07 -12.43
N ALA A 336 11.14 -8.10 -13.26
CA ALA A 336 11.15 -9.49 -12.80
C ALA A 336 12.23 -9.74 -11.74
N ASN A 337 13.43 -9.20 -11.95
CA ASN A 337 14.53 -9.29 -10.99
C ASN A 337 14.19 -8.62 -9.66
N LEU A 338 13.64 -7.40 -9.66
CA LEU A 338 13.18 -6.72 -8.44
C LEU A 338 12.13 -7.55 -7.68
N SER A 339 11.18 -8.16 -8.40
CA SER A 339 10.15 -9.03 -7.81
C SER A 339 10.75 -10.28 -7.15
N MET A 340 11.74 -10.90 -7.79
CA MET A 340 12.47 -12.06 -7.26
C MET A 340 13.38 -11.69 -6.08
N ASP A 341 14.04 -10.54 -6.14
CA ASP A 341 14.90 -10.05 -5.06
C ASP A 341 14.07 -9.73 -3.82
N LEU A 342 12.89 -9.13 -3.98
CA LEU A 342 11.94 -8.94 -2.89
C LEU A 342 11.49 -10.28 -2.28
N SER A 343 11.16 -11.27 -3.11
CA SER A 343 10.85 -12.64 -2.63
C SER A 343 12.00 -13.20 -1.80
N PHE A 344 13.23 -13.10 -2.32
CA PHE A 344 14.42 -13.60 -1.65
C PHE A 344 14.68 -12.90 -0.32
N ILE A 345 14.57 -11.57 -0.26
CA ILE A 345 14.77 -10.83 0.99
C ILE A 345 13.76 -11.24 2.05
N ILE A 346 12.49 -11.46 1.67
CA ILE A 346 11.41 -11.78 2.61
C ILE A 346 11.45 -13.23 3.09
N SER A 347 11.92 -14.16 2.26
CA SER A 347 11.70 -15.60 2.48
C SER A 347 12.94 -16.49 2.34
N GLY A 348 14.06 -15.93 1.89
CA GLY A 348 15.26 -16.68 1.50
C GLY A 348 15.16 -17.38 0.15
N ARG A 349 14.06 -17.22 -0.60
CA ARG A 349 13.83 -17.88 -1.90
C ARG A 349 13.33 -16.90 -2.96
N ARG A 350 13.93 -16.94 -4.16
CA ARG A 350 13.53 -16.10 -5.31
C ARG A 350 12.14 -16.46 -5.86
N ASP A 351 11.75 -17.72 -5.72
CA ASP A 351 10.49 -18.30 -6.19
C ASP A 351 9.42 -18.42 -5.09
N ALA A 352 9.60 -17.73 -3.96
CA ALA A 352 8.65 -17.85 -2.86
C ALA A 352 7.23 -17.40 -3.21
N LEU A 353 7.08 -16.47 -4.17
CA LEU A 353 5.75 -16.05 -4.63
C LEU A 353 4.98 -17.19 -5.30
N SER A 354 5.60 -17.93 -6.23
CA SER A 354 4.97 -19.10 -6.83
C SER A 354 4.74 -20.19 -5.79
N THR A 355 5.72 -20.46 -4.93
CA THR A 355 5.59 -21.44 -3.84
C THR A 355 4.40 -21.14 -2.93
N GLN A 356 4.22 -19.86 -2.55
CA GLN A 356 3.14 -19.45 -1.67
C GLN A 356 1.77 -19.55 -2.36
N LYS A 357 1.68 -19.21 -3.65
CA LYS A 357 0.44 -19.41 -4.44
C LYS A 357 0.08 -20.90 -4.55
N ASN A 358 1.06 -21.73 -4.88
CA ASN A 358 0.86 -23.18 -5.01
C ASN A 358 0.37 -23.79 -3.69
N LYS A 359 0.97 -23.39 -2.57
CA LYS A 359 0.54 -23.81 -1.23
C LYS A 359 -0.89 -23.37 -0.89
N GLU A 360 -1.23 -22.12 -1.18
CA GLU A 360 -2.55 -21.55 -0.83
C GLU A 360 -3.69 -22.14 -1.68
N PHE A 361 -3.42 -22.43 -2.96
CA PHE A 361 -4.44 -22.87 -3.91
C PHE A 361 -4.38 -24.35 -4.28
N GLY A 362 -3.57 -25.14 -3.58
CA GLY A 362 -3.50 -26.60 -3.76
C GLY A 362 -3.01 -27.03 -5.14
N ILE A 363 -2.22 -26.19 -5.81
CA ILE A 363 -1.55 -26.54 -7.07
C ILE A 363 -0.22 -27.19 -6.68
N ILE A 364 -0.33 -28.42 -6.21
CA ILE A 364 0.82 -29.31 -6.06
C ILE A 364 0.81 -30.15 -7.33
N ASP A 365 1.93 -30.13 -8.06
CA ASP A 365 2.15 -30.92 -9.28
C ASP A 365 1.81 -32.41 -9.08
#